data_AF-A0A922TMK6-F1
#
_entry.id   AF-A0A922TMK6-F1
#
_cell.length_a   1.000
_cell.length_b   1.000
_cell.length_c   1.000
_cell.angle_alpha   90.00
_cell.angle_beta   90.00
_cell.angle_gamma   90.00
#
_symmetry.space_group_name_H-M   'P 1'
#
loop_
_entity.id
_entity.type
_entity.pdbx_description
1 polymer ?
#
loop_
_entity_poly.entity_id
_entity_poly.type
_entity_poly.pdbx_seq_one_letter_code
_entity_poly.pdbx_strand_id
1 'polypeptide(L)' 'METVIAMLRAVEDAYEVGINREELLKRYRSFKEVVNSKAEEKQIGRDFERESGYVLYRAVKAAQEGDTKRIKMAGER' A
#
# COMPACT_ATOMS: atom_id res chain seq x y z
N MET A 1 2.67 -14.99 -3.81
CA MET A 1 3.51 -13.93 -4.41
C MET A 1 2.70 -12.91 -5.20
N GLU A 2 1.71 -13.31 -6.02
CA GLU A 2 0.88 -12.38 -6.80
C GLU A 2 0.18 -11.29 -5.96
N THR A 3 -0.38 -11.66 -4.80
CA THR A 3 -1.04 -10.72 -3.88
C THR A 3 -0.10 -9.67 -3.29
N VAL A 4 1.17 -10.03 -3.03
CA VAL A 4 2.19 -9.10 -2.53
C VAL A 4 2.54 -8.08 -3.61
N ILE A 5 2.80 -8.53 -4.83
CA ILE A 5 3.08 -7.64 -5.96
C ILE A 5 1.89 -6.71 -6.24
N ALA A 6 0.66 -7.25 -6.22
CA ALA A 6 -0.55 -6.45 -6.42
C ALA A 6 -0.70 -5.36 -5.35
N MET A 7 -0.35 -5.65 -4.10
CA MET A 7 -0.36 -4.67 -3.02
C MET A 7 0.69 -3.59 -3.23
N LEU A 8 1.94 -3.95 -3.57
CA LEU A 8 2.99 -2.98 -3.82
C LEU A 8 2.66 -2.04 -4.99
N ARG A 9 2.12 -2.58 -6.09
CA ARG A 9 1.59 -1.78 -7.21
C ARG A 9 0.47 -0.84 -6.79
N ALA A 10 -0.40 -1.27 -5.87
CA ALA A 10 -1.45 -0.41 -5.35
C ALA A 10 -0.90 0.79 -4.56
N VAL A 11 0.23 0.59 -3.89
CA VAL A 11 0.95 1.67 -3.22
C VAL A 11 1.57 2.60 -4.26
N GLU A 12 2.27 2.07 -5.27
CA GLU A 12 2.80 2.87 -6.39
C GLU A 12 1.70 3.72 -7.03
N ASP A 13 0.57 3.10 -7.36
CA ASP A 13 -0.60 3.79 -7.91
C ASP A 13 -1.06 4.91 -6.98
N ALA A 14 -1.16 4.67 -5.65
CA ALA A 14 -1.55 5.70 -4.69
C ALA A 14 -0.62 6.92 -4.70
N TYR A 15 0.68 6.74 -4.93
CA TYR A 15 1.66 7.83 -5.01
C TYR A 15 1.72 8.48 -6.41
N GLU A 16 1.63 7.72 -7.49
CA GLU A 16 1.94 8.20 -8.85
C GLU A 16 0.75 8.72 -9.62
N VAL A 17 -0.39 8.04 -9.55
CA VAL A 17 -1.61 8.41 -10.32
C VAL A 17 -2.82 8.64 -9.43
N GLY A 18 -2.85 8.03 -8.26
CA GLY A 18 -3.97 7.92 -7.33
C GLY A 18 -4.82 6.67 -7.63
N ILE A 19 -5.31 6.02 -6.58
CA ILE A 19 -6.06 4.75 -6.64
C ILE A 19 -7.42 4.89 -5.94
N ASN A 20 -8.41 4.10 -6.35
CA ASN A 20 -9.65 3.98 -5.59
C ASN A 20 -9.38 3.40 -4.18
N ARG A 21 -9.97 4.02 -3.15
CA ARG A 21 -9.81 3.62 -1.75
C ARG A 21 -10.21 2.17 -1.49
N GLU A 22 -11.34 1.74 -2.03
CA GLU A 22 -11.86 0.39 -1.83
C GLU A 22 -10.95 -0.65 -2.48
N GLU A 23 -10.39 -0.34 -3.65
CA GLU A 23 -9.44 -1.22 -4.33
C GLU A 23 -8.13 -1.35 -3.55
N LEU A 24 -7.58 -0.26 -3.03
CA LEU A 24 -6.39 -0.31 -2.16
C LEU A 24 -6.64 -1.15 -0.91
N LEU A 25 -7.78 -0.95 -0.24
CA LEU A 25 -8.14 -1.73 0.95
C LEU A 25 -8.42 -3.20 0.63
N LYS A 26 -8.98 -3.51 -0.54
CA LYS A 26 -9.20 -4.88 -1.01
C LYS A 26 -7.87 -5.59 -1.21
N ARG A 27 -6.93 -4.97 -1.92
CA ARG A 27 -5.58 -5.52 -2.12
C ARG A 27 -4.84 -5.69 -0.79
N TYR A 28 -5.00 -4.75 0.13
CA TYR A 28 -4.43 -4.86 1.47
C TYR A 28 -4.99 -6.06 2.24
N ARG A 29 -6.30 -6.32 2.18
CA ARG A 29 -6.90 -7.53 2.81
C ARG A 29 -6.31 -8.83 2.24
N SER A 30 -6.27 -8.98 0.92
CA SER A 30 -5.68 -10.16 0.27
C SER A 30 -4.18 -10.30 0.54
N PHE A 31 -3.47 -9.18 0.67
CA PHE A 31 -2.08 -9.17 1.11
C PHE A 31 -1.95 -9.72 2.55
N LYS A 32 -2.82 -9.30 3.48
CA LYS A 32 -2.80 -9.74 4.87
C LYS A 32 -3.15 -11.22 5.06
N GLU A 33 -3.94 -11.82 4.17
CA GLU A 33 -4.21 -13.26 4.17
C GLU A 33 -2.94 -14.09 3.90
N VAL A 34 -2.02 -13.56 3.08
CA VAL A 34 -0.73 -14.19 2.78
C VAL A 34 0.33 -13.78 3.79
N VAL A 35 0.40 -12.49 4.12
CA VAL A 35 1.37 -11.89 5.05
C VAL A 35 0.70 -11.65 6.39
N ASN A 36 0.56 -12.73 7.15
CA ASN A 36 -0.16 -12.75 8.42
C ASN A 36 0.58 -11.98 9.53
N SER A 37 1.92 -11.99 9.52
CA SER A 37 2.71 -11.36 10.58
C SER A 37 2.95 -9.87 10.34
N LYS A 38 2.84 -9.08 11.41
CA LYS A 38 3.19 -7.64 11.38
C LYS A 38 4.69 -7.42 11.13
N ALA A 39 5.53 -8.36 11.55
CA ALA A 39 6.98 -8.27 11.36
C ALA A 39 7.35 -8.42 9.88
N GLU A 40 6.76 -9.39 9.19
CA GLU A 40 6.94 -9.61 7.75
C GLU A 40 6.40 -8.44 6.93
N GLU A 41 5.20 -7.95 7.23
CA GLU A 41 4.66 -6.75 6.58
C GLU A 41 5.62 -5.55 6.72
N LYS A 42 6.17 -5.33 7.91
CA LYS A 42 7.17 -4.28 8.12
C LYS A 42 8.46 -4.51 7.32
N GLN A 43 8.89 -5.76 7.17
CA GLN A 43 10.07 -6.09 6.38
C GLN A 43 9.83 -5.79 4.89
N ILE A 44 8.73 -6.29 4.34
CA ILE A 44 8.30 -6.02 2.96
C ILE A 44 8.15 -4.52 2.72
N GLY A 45 7.50 -3.80 3.65
CA GLY A 45 7.32 -2.37 3.55
C GLY A 45 8.64 -1.60 3.51
N ARG A 46 9.62 -1.96 4.34
CA ARG A 46 10.96 -1.35 4.34
C ARG A 46 11.75 -1.65 3.06
N ASP A 47 11.71 -2.89 2.60
CA ASP A 47 12.40 -3.28 1.37
C ASP A 47 11.80 -2.56 0.16
N PHE A 48 10.47 -2.47 0.09
CA PHE A 48 9.77 -1.70 -0.93
C PHE A 48 10.07 -0.20 -0.87
N GLU A 49 10.07 0.39 0.32
CA GLU A 49 10.40 1.81 0.53
C GLU A 49 11.84 2.12 0.08
N ARG A 50 12.80 1.22 0.36
CA ARG A 50 14.19 1.39 -0.08
C ARG A 50 14.33 1.44 -1.60
N GLU A 51 13.59 0.60 -2.32
CA GLU A 51 13.69 0.50 -3.79
C GLU A 51 12.84 1.55 -4.52
N SER A 52 11.67 1.90 -3.98
CA SER A 52 10.68 2.78 -4.65
C SER A 52 10.61 4.21 -4.11
N GLY A 53 11.03 4.44 -2.86
CA GLY A 53 10.78 5.67 -2.12
C GLY A 53 9.34 5.80 -1.58
N TYR A 54 8.47 4.81 -1.77
CA TYR A 54 7.07 4.87 -1.35
C TYR A 54 6.80 4.09 -0.05
N VAL A 55 6.02 4.69 0.85
CA VAL A 55 5.74 4.11 2.17
C VAL A 55 4.39 3.40 2.18
N LEU A 56 4.41 2.06 2.16
CA LEU A 56 3.21 1.20 2.20
C LEU A 56 2.26 1.59 3.33
N TYR A 57 2.79 1.73 4.55
CA TYR A 57 1.98 2.02 5.73
C TYR A 57 1.23 3.34 5.62
N ARG A 58 1.84 4.40 5.05
CA ARG A 58 1.20 5.71 4.91
C ARG A 58 0.01 5.64 3.95
N ALA A 59 0.16 4.95 2.82
CA ALA A 59 -0.92 4.75 1.86
C ALA A 59 -2.10 3.96 2.46
N VAL A 60 -1.81 2.87 3.16
CA VAL A 60 -2.85 2.06 3.82
C VAL A 60 -3.54 2.85 4.94
N LYS A 61 -2.78 3.55 5.77
CA LYS A 61 -3.33 4.38 6.87
C LYS A 61 -4.26 5.46 6.33
N ALA A 62 -3.84 6.19 5.29
CA ALA A 62 -4.68 7.19 4.64
C ALA A 62 -5.99 6.59 4.11
N ALA A 63 -5.93 5.39 3.53
CA ALA A 63 -7.11 4.67 3.07
C ALA A 63 -8.02 4.20 4.21
N GLN A 64 -7.48 3.81 5.36
CA GLN A 64 -8.28 3.35 6.50
C GLN A 64 -8.95 4.49 7.24
N GLU A 65 -8.22 5.59 7.48
CA GLU A 65 -8.67 6.72 8.29
C GLU A 65 -9.47 7.77 7.48
N GLY A 66 -9.22 7.86 6.18
CA GLY A 66 -9.93 8.78 5.29
C GLY A 66 -11.25 8.21 4.74
N ASP A 67 -12.11 9.12 4.29
CA ASP A 67 -13.39 8.86 3.62
C ASP A 67 -13.37 9.19 2.11
N THR A 68 -12.23 9.67 1.60
CA THR A 68 -12.09 10.04 0.19
C THR A 68 -12.13 8.82 -0.72
N LYS A 69 -12.91 8.90 -1.80
CA LYS A 69 -13.05 7.80 -2.78
C LYS A 69 -11.74 7.47 -3.50
N ARG A 70 -10.84 8.44 -3.64
CA ARG A 70 -9.56 8.31 -4.33
C ARG A 70 -8.43 8.69 -3.37
N ILE A 71 -7.51 7.76 -3.17
CA ILE A 71 -6.29 7.96 -2.40
C ILE A 71 -5.21 8.44 -3.35
N LYS A 72 -4.70 9.64 -3.10
CA LYS A 72 -3.56 10.22 -3.80
C LYS A 72 -2.60 10.75 -2.76
N MET A 73 -1.47 10.08 -2.60
CA MET A 73 -0.43 10.49 -1.67
C MET A 73 0.40 11.61 -2.28
N ALA A 74 0.83 12.57 -1.46
CA ALA A 74 1.90 13.48 -1.84
C ALA A 74 3.21 12.69 -1.85
N GLY A 75 3.90 12.66 -2.99
CA GLY A 75 5.23 12.06 -3.07
C GLY A 75 6.22 12.96 -2.33
N GLU A 76 6.85 12.44 -1.28
CA GLU A 76 8.17 12.92 -0.90
C GLU A 76 9.15 12.27 -1.89
N ARG A 77 9.51 13.00 -2.95
CA ARG A 77 10.73 12.74 -3.71
C ARG A 77 11.81 13.67 -3.19
#